data_AF-B2II27-F1
#
_entry.id   AF-B2II27-F1
#
_cell.length_a   1.000
_cell.length_b   1.000
_cell.length_c   1.000
_cell.angle_alpha   90.00
_cell.angle_beta   90.00
_cell.angle_gamma   90.00
#
_symmetry.space_group_name_H-M   'P 1'
#
loop_
_entity.id
_entity.type
_entity.pdbx_description
1 polymer ?
#
loop_
_entity_poly.entity_id
_entity_poly.type
_entity_poly.pdbx_seq_one_letter_code
_entity_poly.pdbx_strand_id
1 'polypeptide(L)'
;MRHLARSSRTHLGRHGISAELMEVSSGGKHVPDVLLTYIADLQVDLLIMGAYGHPRLFEFMFGGTTQSLLDRITIPVLMSH
;
A
#
# COMPACT_ATOMS: atom_id res chain seq x y z
N MET A 1 4.17 9.83 10.37
CA MET A 1 3.46 9.26 9.20
C MET A 1 2.15 9.97 8.85
N ARG A 2 1.18 10.14 9.77
CA ARG A 2 -0.12 10.80 9.49
C ARG A 2 -0.03 12.19 8.81
N HIS A 3 0.93 13.03 9.22
CA HIS A 3 1.15 14.34 8.61
C HIS A 3 1.60 14.27 7.14
N LEU A 4 2.43 13.28 6.78
CA LEU A 4 2.89 13.11 5.41
C LEU A 4 1.74 12.69 4.50
N ALA A 5 0.91 11.74 4.95
CA ALA A 5 -0.21 11.24 4.16
C ALA A 5 -1.25 12.35 3.87
N ARG A 6 -1.51 13.23 4.83
CA ARG A 6 -2.39 14.39 4.64
C ARG A 6 -1.81 15.42 3.66
N SER A 7 -0.49 15.66 3.72
CA SER A 7 0.22 16.53 2.78
C SER A 7 0.20 15.97 1.36
N SER A 8 0.41 14.67 1.17
CA SER A 8 0.32 14.02 -0.14
C SER A 8 -1.08 14.13 -0.75
N ARG A 9 -2.14 13.86 0.03
CA ARG A 9 -3.53 14.04 -0.44
C ARG A 9 -3.81 15.47 -0.89
N THR A 10 -3.30 16.45 -0.11
CA THR A 10 -3.46 17.87 -0.43
C THR A 10 -2.70 18.24 -1.71
N HIS A 11 -1.50 17.70 -1.88
CA HIS A 11 -0.68 17.89 -3.08
C HIS A 11 -1.37 17.30 -4.33
N LEU A 12 -1.87 16.06 -4.26
CA LEU A 12 -2.63 15.42 -5.34
C LEU A 12 -3.87 16.23 -5.72
N GLY A 13 -4.63 16.71 -4.72
CA GLY A 13 -5.81 17.55 -4.95
C GLY A 13 -5.48 18.88 -5.66
N ARG A 14 -4.31 19.47 -5.41
CA ARG A 14 -3.85 20.67 -6.15
C ARG A 14 -3.58 20.38 -7.63
N HIS A 15 -3.34 19.13 -7.99
CA HIS A 15 -3.15 18.67 -9.37
C HIS A 15 -4.42 18.06 -9.98
N GLY A 16 -5.58 18.23 -9.35
CA GLY A 16 -6.85 17.70 -9.84
C GLY A 16 -7.03 16.20 -9.67
N ILE A 17 -6.16 15.55 -8.89
CA ILE A 17 -6.25 14.11 -8.61
C ILE A 17 -7.11 13.91 -7.36
N SER A 18 -8.22 13.20 -7.50
CA SER A 18 -9.05 12.79 -6.37
C SER A 18 -8.30 11.74 -5.53
N ALA A 19 -8.08 12.03 -4.25
CA ALA A 19 -7.38 11.16 -3.34
C ALA A 19 -8.08 11.11 -1.98
N GLU A 20 -8.32 9.90 -1.49
CA GLU A 20 -8.88 9.64 -0.16
C GLU A 20 -7.79 9.13 0.78
N LEU A 21 -7.82 9.58 2.04
CA LEU A 21 -6.92 9.07 3.07
C LEU A 21 -7.66 8.01 3.88
N MET A 22 -7.23 6.77 3.75
CA MET A 22 -7.76 5.65 4.53
C MET A 22 -6.72 5.15 5.52
N GLU A 23 -7.08 5.10 6.81
CA GLU A 23 -6.29 4.40 7.82
C GLU A 23 -7.00 3.12 8.21
N VAL A 24 -6.31 2.00 8.03
CA VAL A 24 -6.82 0.67 8.36
C VAL A 24 -5.97 0.10 9.49
N SER A 25 -6.63 -0.24 10.60
CA SER A 25 -5.99 -1.05 11.65
C SER A 25 -5.98 -2.51 11.21
N SER A 26 -4.84 -3.19 11.37
CA SER A 26 -4.79 -4.63 11.10
C SER A 26 -5.60 -5.46 12.10
N GLY A 27 -5.90 -4.91 13.28
CA GLY A 27 -6.65 -5.62 14.32
C GLY A 27 -6.01 -6.95 14.74
N GLY A 28 -4.69 -7.07 14.65
CA GLY A 28 -3.95 -8.30 14.91
C GLY A 28 -3.91 -9.29 13.74
N LYS A 29 -4.58 -9.00 12.62
CA LYS A 29 -4.47 -9.80 11.39
C LYS A 29 -3.15 -9.53 10.67
N HIS A 30 -2.74 -10.48 9.85
CA HIS A 30 -1.61 -10.30 8.95
C HIS A 30 -1.91 -9.18 7.94
N VAL A 31 -0.97 -8.22 7.82
CA VAL A 31 -1.10 -7.05 6.94
C VAL A 31 -1.44 -7.41 5.48
N PRO A 32 -0.86 -8.47 4.87
CA PRO A 32 -1.20 -8.87 3.50
C PRO A 32 -2.68 -9.25 3.34
N ASP A 33 -3.25 -9.96 4.31
CA ASP A 33 -4.66 -10.37 4.26
C ASP A 33 -5.59 -9.16 4.32
N VAL A 34 -5.24 -8.19 5.17
CA VAL A 34 -5.98 -6.93 5.27
C VAL A 34 -5.90 -6.18 3.94
N LEU A 35 -4.71 -6.00 3.37
CA LEU A 35 -4.53 -5.32 2.10
C LEU A 35 -5.29 -6.01 0.96
N LEU A 36 -5.21 -7.34 0.85
CA LEU A 36 -5.95 -8.10 -0.17
C LEU A 36 -7.46 -7.95 -0.02
N THR A 37 -7.96 -7.93 1.21
CA THR A 37 -9.39 -7.68 1.49
C THR A 37 -9.80 -6.30 0.98
N TYR A 38 -9.03 -5.26 1.30
CA TYR A 38 -9.34 -3.89 0.85
C TYR A 38 -9.21 -3.73 -0.67
N ILE A 39 -8.23 -4.37 -1.29
CA ILE A 39 -8.09 -4.36 -2.76
C ILE A 39 -9.32 -4.97 -3.43
N ALA A 40 -9.82 -6.09 -2.89
CA ALA A 40 -11.03 -6.73 -3.39
C ALA A 40 -12.29 -5.88 -3.13
N ASP A 41 -12.47 -5.39 -1.91
CA ASP A 41 -13.66 -4.64 -1.48
C ASP A 41 -13.80 -3.29 -2.21
N LEU A 42 -12.67 -2.62 -2.45
CA LEU A 42 -12.63 -1.32 -3.14
C LEU A 42 -12.49 -1.46 -4.66
N GLN A 43 -12.41 -2.69 -5.19
CA GLN A 43 -12.23 -2.98 -6.61
C GLN A 43 -11.04 -2.21 -7.20
N VAL A 44 -9.90 -2.24 -6.52
CA VAL A 44 -8.71 -1.48 -6.92
C VAL A 44 -8.14 -2.06 -8.21
N ASP A 45 -7.84 -1.21 -9.20
CA ASP A 45 -7.26 -1.65 -10.48
C ASP A 45 -5.72 -1.67 -10.49
N LEU A 46 -5.07 -0.92 -9.60
CA LEU A 46 -3.62 -0.80 -9.50
C LEU A 46 -3.19 -0.52 -8.06
N LEU A 47 -2.26 -1.31 -7.54
CA LEU A 47 -1.61 -1.04 -6.26
C LEU A 47 -0.28 -0.31 -6.49
N ILE A 48 -0.13 0.87 -5.90
CA ILE A 48 1.15 1.59 -5.85
C ILE A 48 1.70 1.54 -4.43
N MET A 49 2.94 1.06 -4.28
CA MET A 49 3.63 1.04 -2.98
C MET A 49 5.02 1.64 -3.10
N GLY A 50 5.44 2.34 -2.04
CA GLY A 50 6.82 2.80 -1.91
C GLY A 50 7.71 1.62 -1.50
N ALA A 51 8.77 1.39 -2.25
CA ALA A 51 9.87 0.50 -1.86
C ALA A 51 10.81 1.16 -0.84
N TYR A 52 10.64 2.47 -0.57
CA TYR A 52 11.46 3.22 0.37
C TYR A 52 10.85 3.25 1.78
N GLY A 53 11.40 2.43 2.68
CA GLY A 53 10.97 2.37 4.08
C GLY A 53 11.70 1.30 4.86
N HIS A 54 12.87 1.66 5.40
CA HIS A 54 13.83 0.83 6.11
C HIS A 54 14.65 -0.16 5.26
N PRO A 55 15.97 -0.31 5.54
CA PRO A 55 16.84 -1.36 4.97
C PRO A 55 16.26 -2.78 5.08
N ARG A 56 15.29 -3.01 5.98
CA ARG A 56 14.59 -4.27 6.20
C ARG A 56 13.61 -4.66 5.09
N LEU A 57 13.06 -3.71 4.30
CA LEU A 57 12.17 -4.05 3.19
C LEU A 57 12.97 -4.66 2.01
N PHE A 58 14.23 -4.26 1.86
CA PHE A 58 15.14 -4.78 0.84
C PHE A 58 15.96 -5.99 1.31
N GLU A 59 16.33 -6.11 2.59
CA GLU A 59 16.86 -7.37 3.16
C GLU A 59 15.86 -8.54 3.06
N PHE A 60 14.58 -8.23 2.80
CA PHE A 60 13.43 -9.14 2.78
C PHE A 60 12.75 -9.23 1.42
N MET A 61 13.37 -8.77 0.32
CA MET A 61 12.77 -8.84 -1.02
C MET A 61 12.27 -10.24 -1.44
N PHE A 62 12.61 -11.30 -0.68
CA PHE A 62 12.02 -12.64 -0.78
C PHE A 62 11.65 -13.28 0.57
N GLY A 63 10.82 -12.66 1.42
CA GLY A 63 9.94 -13.53 2.21
C GLY A 63 9.36 -13.00 3.50
N GLY A 64 8.03 -12.87 3.53
CA GLY A 64 7.20 -13.02 4.75
C GLY A 64 5.92 -12.17 4.78
N THR A 65 5.90 -10.99 4.16
CA THR A 65 4.74 -10.06 4.11
C THR A 65 4.53 -9.53 2.70
N THR A 66 5.52 -8.82 2.14
CA THR A 66 5.44 -8.32 0.76
C THR A 66 5.37 -9.47 -0.25
N GLN A 67 6.20 -10.52 -0.07
CA GLN A 67 6.11 -11.73 -0.90
C GLN A 67 4.72 -12.37 -0.80
N SER A 68 4.21 -12.58 0.43
CA SER A 68 2.89 -13.18 0.66
C SER A 68 1.74 -12.36 0.04
N LEU A 69 1.90 -11.04 -0.05
CA LEU A 69 0.97 -10.16 -0.77
C LEU A 69 1.10 -10.37 -2.29
N LEU A 70 2.32 -10.29 -2.82
CA LEU A 70 2.60 -10.41 -4.26
C LEU A 70 2.22 -11.79 -4.82
N ASP A 71 2.35 -12.86 -4.03
CA ASP A 71 1.96 -14.22 -4.43
C ASP A 71 0.44 -14.38 -4.61
N ARG A 72 -0.35 -13.50 -3.99
CA ARG A 72 -1.82 -13.60 -3.92
C ARG A 72 -2.55 -12.44 -4.57
N ILE A 73 -1.86 -11.35 -4.89
CA ILE A 73 -2.48 -10.17 -5.48
C ILE A 73 -2.92 -10.47 -6.91
N THR A 74 -4.12 -10.05 -7.26
CA THR A 74 -4.74 -10.31 -8.56
C THR A 74 -4.68 -9.09 -9.49
N ILE A 75 -4.00 -8.03 -9.07
CA ILE A 75 -3.91 -6.75 -9.79
C ILE A 75 -2.44 -6.35 -9.99
N PRO A 76 -2.14 -5.54 -11.01
CA PRO A 76 -0.80 -5.01 -11.19
C PRO A 76 -0.30 -4.27 -9.95
N VAL A 77 1.00 -4.40 -9.66
CA VAL A 77 1.67 -3.70 -8.57
C VAL A 77 2.81 -2.85 -9.13
N LEU A 78 2.79 -1.55 -8.85
CA LEU A 78 3.86 -0.63 -9.16
C LEU A 78 4.64 -0.31 -7.88
N MET A 79 5.94 -0.59 -7.90
CA MET A 79 6.86 -0.28 -6.83
C MET A 79 7.72 0.93 -7.21
N SER A 80 7.62 2.02 -6.46
CA SER A 80 8.45 3.22 -6.66
C SER A 80 9.56 3.27 -5.60
N HIS A 81 10.79 3.52 -6.03
CA HIS A 81 11.91 3.88 -5.16
C HIS A 81 11.90 5.37 -4.82
#